data_AF-A0A401Y9D1-F1
#
_entry.id   AF-A0A401Y9D1-F1
#
_cell.length_a   1.000
_cell.length_b   1.000
_cell.length_c   1.000
_cell.angle_alpha   90.00
_cell.angle_beta   90.00
_cell.angle_gamma   90.00
#
_symmetry.space_group_name_H-M   'P 1'
#
loop_
_entity.id
_entity.type
_entity.pdbx_description
1 polymer ?
#
loop_
_entity_poly.entity_id
_entity_poly.type
_entity_poly.pdbx_seq_one_letter_code
_entity_poly.pdbx_strand_id
1 'polypeptide(L)'
;MALVRLAASADPPYLPGHNGKVERYQRILANELLYARPWRNEAHRCDAIATRNLHYNHHRPHSAAADKPPASRLRTGVISNYT
;
A
#
# COMPACT_ATOMS: atom_id res chain seq x y z
N MET A 1 -0.92 18.57 -24.13
CA MET A 1 -0.47 17.23 -23.73
C MET A 1 0.93 17.36 -23.15
N ALA A 2 1.06 17.49 -21.82
CA ALA A 2 2.37 17.61 -21.16
C ALA A 2 2.86 16.21 -20.74
N LEU A 3 4.02 15.80 -21.23
CA LEU A 3 4.69 14.57 -20.81
C LEU A 3 5.25 14.76 -19.39
N VAL A 4 4.69 14.05 -18.41
CA VAL A 4 5.32 13.92 -17.09
C VAL A 4 6.50 12.96 -17.23
N ARG A 5 7.73 13.49 -17.11
CA ARG A 5 8.95 12.68 -17.10
C ARG A 5 9.22 12.26 -15.65
N LEU A 6 8.90 11.01 -15.30
CA LEU A 6 9.35 10.42 -14.04
C LEU A 6 10.82 10.02 -14.17
N ALA A 7 11.69 10.63 -13.37
CA ALA A 7 13.06 10.16 -13.20
C ALA A 7 13.05 9.00 -12.19
N ALA A 8 13.53 7.83 -12.59
CA ALA A 8 13.81 6.74 -11.66
C ALA A 8 15.18 7.00 -11.01
N SER A 9 15.20 7.25 -9.70
CA SER A 9 16.44 7.20 -8.93
C SER A 9 16.78 5.73 -8.67
N ALA A 10 17.92 5.27 -9.18
CA ALA A 10 18.44 3.95 -8.85
C ALA A 10 19.05 4.01 -7.44
N ASP A 11 18.27 3.60 -6.44
CA ASP A 11 18.81 3.40 -5.11
C ASP A 11 19.69 2.14 -5.08
N PRO A 12 20.82 2.14 -4.36
CA PRO A 12 21.66 0.95 -4.26
C PRO A 12 20.89 -0.22 -3.61
N PRO A 13 21.22 -1.48 -3.94
CA PRO A 13 20.54 -2.64 -3.41
C PRO A 13 20.57 -2.66 -1.87
N TYR A 14 19.39 -2.80 -1.26
CA TYR A 14 19.20 -2.97 0.18
C TYR A 14 19.91 -1.93 1.08
N LEU A 15 19.52 -0.66 0.94
CA LEU A 15 19.70 0.30 2.03
C LEU A 15 18.44 0.32 2.91
N PRO A 16 18.52 -0.11 4.19
CA PRO A 16 17.38 -0.17 5.10
C PRO A 16 16.62 1.17 5.26
N GLY A 17 17.32 2.29 5.07
CA GLY A 17 16.73 3.63 5.15
C GLY A 17 15.85 4.02 3.96
N HIS A 18 16.09 3.48 2.77
CA HIS A 18 15.40 3.89 1.55
C HIS A 18 14.06 3.16 1.37
N ASN A 19 14.05 1.84 1.55
CA ASN A 19 12.87 1.01 1.28
C ASN A 19 12.03 0.64 2.51
N GLY A 20 12.43 1.06 3.71
CA GLY A 20 11.81 0.61 4.97
C GLY A 20 10.30 0.81 5.05
N LYS A 21 9.73 1.83 4.37
CA LYS A 21 8.27 2.01 4.28
C LYS A 21 7.60 0.93 3.44
N VAL A 22 8.17 0.63 2.27
CA VAL A 22 7.68 -0.39 1.33
C VAL A 22 7.82 -1.77 1.97
N GLU A 23 8.98 -2.07 2.56
CA GLU A 23 9.25 -3.31 3.27
C GLU A 23 8.27 -3.54 4.42
N ARG A 24 8.01 -2.51 5.24
CA ARG A 24 7.01 -2.60 6.31
C ARG A 24 5.62 -2.89 5.76
N TYR A 25 5.19 -2.21 4.69
CA TYR A 25 3.89 -2.47 4.06
C TYR A 25 3.80 -3.92 3.56
N GLN A 26 4.81 -4.39 2.82
CA GLN A 26 4.84 -5.75 2.26
C GLN A 26 4.78 -6.82 3.35
N ARG A 27 5.51 -6.64 4.45
CA ARG A 27 5.46 -7.56 5.61
C ARG A 27 4.08 -7.60 6.26
N ILE A 28 3.42 -6.45 6.42
CA ILE A 28 2.07 -6.39 7.00
C ILE A 28 1.07 -7.05 6.04
N LEU A 29 1.12 -6.76 4.73
CA LEU A 29 0.26 -7.40 3.73
C LEU A 29 0.42 -8.93 3.73
N ALA A 30 1.66 -9.42 3.78
CA ALA A 30 1.96 -10.84 3.81
C ALA A 30 1.35 -11.50 5.06
N ASN A 31 1.60 -10.93 6.24
CA ASN A 31 1.15 -11.51 7.50
C ASN A 31 -0.37 -11.44 7.70
N GLU A 32 -1.00 -10.32 7.37
CA GLU A 32 -2.42 -10.10 7.65
C GLU A 32 -3.34 -10.73 6.60
N LEU A 33 -2.86 -10.98 5.38
CA LEU A 33 -3.71 -11.40 4.28
C LEU A 33 -3.16 -12.63 3.55
N LEU A 34 -1.94 -12.55 3.00
CA LEU A 34 -1.45 -13.59 2.09
C LEU A 34 -1.22 -14.92 2.82
N TYR A 35 -0.65 -14.86 4.02
CA TYR A 35 -0.35 -16.04 4.84
C TYR A 35 -1.38 -16.29 5.94
N ALA A 36 -2.36 -15.41 6.12
CA ALA A 36 -3.40 -15.58 7.11
C ALA A 36 -4.39 -16.71 6.77
N ARG A 37 -4.55 -17.04 5.47
CA ARG A 37 -5.46 -18.10 5.01
C ARG A 37 -5.09 -18.62 3.61
N PRO A 38 -5.48 -19.86 3.27
CA PRO A 38 -5.37 -20.36 1.90
C PRO A 38 -6.39 -19.66 0.97
N TRP A 39 -6.00 -19.50 -0.31
CA TRP A 39 -6.83 -18.88 -1.34
C TRP A 39 -7.29 -19.93 -2.35
N ARG A 40 -8.54 -19.81 -2.81
CA ARG A 40 -9.15 -20.75 -3.77
C ARG A 40 -8.54 -20.63 -5.17
N ASN A 41 -8.23 -19.41 -5.58
CA ASN A 41 -7.61 -19.08 -6.86
C ASN A 41 -6.98 -17.68 -6.77
N GLU A 42 -6.25 -17.32 -7.81
CA GLU A 42 -5.55 -16.05 -7.90
C GLU A 42 -6.49 -14.85 -7.94
N ALA A 43 -7.61 -14.94 -8.68
CA ALA A 43 -8.57 -13.85 -8.79
C ALA A 43 -9.13 -13.43 -7.41
N HIS A 44 -9.56 -14.41 -6.61
CA HIS A 44 -10.05 -14.16 -5.25
C HIS A 44 -8.96 -13.56 -4.34
N ARG A 45 -7.69 -13.95 -4.53
CA ARG A 45 -6.57 -13.35 -3.79
C ARG A 45 -6.35 -11.90 -4.21
N CYS A 46 -6.41 -11.59 -5.50
CA CYS A 46 -6.30 -10.22 -6.03
C CYS A 46 -7.42 -9.31 -5.51
N ASP A 47 -8.67 -9.77 -5.52
CA ASP A 47 -9.82 -8.99 -5.02
C ASP A 47 -9.68 -8.68 -3.53
N ALA A 48 -9.20 -9.65 -2.75
CA ALA A 48 -8.94 -9.44 -1.34
C ALA A 48 -7.76 -8.49 -1.10
N ILE A 49 -6.72 -8.52 -1.93
CA ILE A 49 -5.63 -7.54 -1.89
C ILE A 49 -6.16 -6.14 -2.18
N ALA A 50 -7.01 -5.98 -3.20
CA ALA A 50 -7.60 -4.69 -3.54
C ALA A 50 -8.45 -4.13 -2.38
N THR A 51 -9.33 -4.96 -1.80
CA THR A 51 -10.15 -4.60 -0.64
C THR A 51 -9.29 -4.21 0.56
N ARG A 52 -8.25 -5.02 0.86
CA ARG A 52 -7.33 -4.74 1.96
C ARG A 52 -6.52 -3.47 1.72
N ASN A 53 -6.15 -3.17 0.48
CA ASN A 53 -5.40 -1.98 0.12
C ASN A 53 -6.24 -0.72 0.35
N LEU A 54 -7.51 -0.74 -0.09
CA LEU A 54 -8.48 0.32 0.20
C LEU A 54 -8.61 0.53 1.72
N HIS A 55 -8.84 -0.56 2.47
CA HIS A 55 -8.94 -0.49 3.93
C HIS A 55 -7.68 0.10 4.57
N TYR A 56 -6.49 -0.39 4.21
CA TYR A 56 -5.23 0.10 4.78
C TYR A 56 -5.01 1.59 4.51
N ASN A 57 -5.32 2.08 3.30
CA ASN A 57 -5.06 3.46 2.93
C ASN A 57 -6.14 4.44 3.39
N HIS A 58 -7.41 4.03 3.45
CA HIS A 58 -8.54 4.94 3.64
C HIS A 58 -9.34 4.71 4.92
N HIS A 59 -9.19 3.58 5.60
CA HIS A 59 -10.03 3.24 6.76
C HIS A 59 -9.24 2.84 8.01
N ARG A 60 -8.06 2.24 7.86
CA ARG A 60 -7.27 1.77 8.99
C ARG A 60 -6.70 2.97 9.78
N PRO A 61 -6.89 3.05 11.10
CA PRO A 61 -6.24 4.07 11.91
C PRO A 61 -4.74 3.77 12.05
N HIS A 62 -3.90 4.80 11.93
CA HIS A 62 -2.46 4.71 12.16
C HIS A 62 -2.03 5.68 13.25
N SER A 63 -1.41 5.16 14.32
CA SER A 63 -0.89 5.98 15.43
C SER A 63 0.09 7.05 14.96
N ALA A 64 0.96 6.70 14.01
CA ALA A 64 1.89 7.64 13.39
C ALA A 64 1.17 8.80 12.69
N ALA A 65 -0.11 8.68 12.36
CA ALA A 65 -0.97 9.67 11.70
C ALA A 65 -2.11 10.17 12.61
N ALA A 66 -1.91 10.21 13.93
CA ALA A 66 -2.92 10.64 14.91
C ALA A 66 -4.25 9.86 14.78
N ASP A 67 -4.12 8.54 14.64
CA ASP A 67 -5.21 7.58 14.47
C ASP A 67 -6.10 7.80 13.24
N LYS A 68 -5.61 8.59 12.29
CA LYS A 68 -6.21 8.76 10.96
C LYS A 68 -5.61 7.78 9.95
N PRO A 69 -6.32 7.47 8.86
CA PRO A 69 -5.77 6.64 7.79
C PRO A 69 -4.65 7.36 7.02
N PRO A 70 -3.74 6.61 6.36
CA PRO A 70 -2.62 7.18 5.63
C PRO A 70 -3.03 8.21 4.58
N ALA A 71 -4.16 7.99 3.89
CA ALA A 71 -4.68 8.92 2.87
C ALA A 71 -5.04 10.30 3.44
N SER A 72 -5.33 10.42 4.74
CA SER A 72 -5.60 11.72 5.39
C SER A 72 -4.41 12.68 5.38
N ARG A 73 -3.21 12.21 5.04
CA ARG A 73 -2.00 13.03 4.92
C ARG A 73 -1.78 13.60 3.52
N LEU A 74 -2.54 13.13 2.53
CA LEU A 74 -2.42 13.59 1.16
C LEU A 74 -3.12 14.94 1.01
N ARG A 75 -2.43 15.92 0.41
CA ARG A 75 -2.98 17.27 0.19
C ARG A 75 -3.98 17.31 -0.97
N THR A 76 -3.86 16.38 -1.90
CA THR A 76 -4.80 16.14 -3.00
C THR A 76 -5.46 14.78 -2.76
N GLY A 77 -6.79 14.74 -2.74
CA GLY A 77 -7.52 13.49 -2.60
C GLY A 77 -7.19 12.54 -3.75
N VAL A 78 -6.74 11.33 -3.43
CA VAL A 78 -6.60 10.26 -4.42
C VAL A 78 -7.90 9.47 -4.42
N ILE A 79 -8.58 9.42 -5.56
CA ILE A 79 -9.81 8.66 -5.74
C ILE A 79 -9.42 7.19 -5.93
N SER A 80 -9.96 6.30 -5.09
CA SER A 80 -9.80 4.86 -5.27
C SER A 80 -10.93 4.35 -6.17
N ASN A 81 -10.61 4.06 -7.45
CA ASN A 81 -11.59 3.60 -8.44
C ASN A 81 -11.87 2.07 -8.37
N TYR A 82 -11.53 1.44 -7.25
CA TYR A 82 -11.83 0.04 -6.99
C TYR A 82 -13.18 -0.01 -6.26
N THR A 83 -14.26 -0.25 -7.02
CA THR A 83 -15.62 -0.58 -6.52
C THR A 83 -15.97 -1.96 -7.04
#